data_AF-A0A6P0I796-F1
#
_entry.id   AF-A0A6P0I796-F1
#
_cell.length_a   1.000
_cell.length_b   1.000
_cell.length_c   1.000
_cell.angle_alpha   90.00
_cell.angle_beta   90.00
_cell.angle_gamma   90.00
#
_symmetry.space_group_name_H-M   'P 1'
#
loop_
_entity.id
_entity.type
_entity.pdbx_description
1 polymer ?
#
loop_
_entity_poly.entity_id
_entity_poly.type
_entity_poly.pdbx_seq_one_letter_code
_entity_poly.pdbx_strand_id
1 'polypeptide(L)'
;SNLNNAKFILAMTPLLREVSEPGPRDYEIKTRKRLEEFTQAENILYLDLLPIFKSVSEPDSLYRDHIHLSPEGNLVISELISKSIIEQN
;
A
#
# COMPACT_ATOMS: atom_id res chain seq x y z
N SER A 1 7.28 2.86 23.07
CA SER A 1 6.93 1.47 23.46
C SER A 1 5.44 1.28 23.27
N ASN A 2 5.03 0.23 22.53
CA ASN A 2 3.63 -0.02 22.20
C ASN A 2 2.91 -0.60 23.43
N LEU A 3 2.10 0.23 24.11
CA LEU A 3 1.53 -0.09 25.43
C LEU A 3 0.46 -1.20 25.41
N ASN A 4 -0.04 -1.58 24.22
CA ASN A 4 -1.20 -2.47 24.07
C ASN A 4 -0.89 -3.85 23.45
N ASN A 5 0.39 -4.22 23.31
CA ASN A 5 0.84 -5.47 22.66
C ASN A 5 0.24 -5.73 21.26
N ALA A 6 -0.26 -4.67 20.60
CA ALA A 6 -0.85 -4.74 19.28
C ALA A 6 0.25 -4.69 18.22
N LYS A 7 0.11 -5.53 17.18
CA LYS A 7 0.88 -5.39 15.94
C LYS A 7 0.19 -4.35 15.06
N PHE A 8 0.95 -3.39 14.55
CA PHE A 8 0.45 -2.34 13.65
C PHE A 8 1.05 -2.54 12.26
N ILE A 9 0.19 -2.54 11.24
CA ILE A 9 0.56 -2.62 9.83
C ILE A 9 0.05 -1.35 9.15
N LEU A 10 0.93 -0.67 8.42
CA LEU A 10 0.56 0.47 7.59
C LEU A 10 0.52 0.03 6.13
N ALA A 11 -0.67 -0.05 5.54
CA ALA A 11 -0.85 -0.35 4.12
C ALA A 11 -1.24 0.91 3.36
N MET A 12 -0.46 1.29 2.35
CA MET A 12 -0.70 2.49 1.54
C MET A 12 -1.08 2.11 0.11
N THR A 13 -2.29 2.50 -0.29
CA THR A 13 -2.80 2.29 -1.64
C THR A 13 -2.42 3.45 -2.56
N PRO A 14 -2.09 3.18 -3.83
CA PRO A 14 -1.89 4.23 -4.81
C PRO A 14 -3.21 4.86 -5.28
N LEU A 15 -3.14 6.10 -5.77
CA LEU A 15 -4.20 6.70 -6.56
C LEU A 15 -4.24 6.06 -7.96
N LEU A 16 -5.41 6.02 -8.60
CA LEU A 16 -5.58 5.44 -9.94
C LEU A 16 -4.57 5.98 -10.96
N ARG A 17 -4.27 7.29 -10.91
CA ARG A 17 -3.30 7.88 -11.85
C ARG A 17 -1.84 7.45 -11.61
N GLU A 18 -1.50 6.94 -10.43
CA GLU A 18 -0.12 6.52 -10.13
C GLU A 18 0.20 5.16 -10.73
N VAL A 19 -0.82 4.34 -11.01
CA VAL A 19 -0.63 2.99 -11.56
C VAL A 19 -0.41 2.98 -13.07
N SER A 20 -0.73 4.10 -13.73
CA SER A 20 -0.52 4.35 -15.16
C SER A 20 0.61 5.37 -15.38
N GLU A 21 1.12 5.49 -16.61
CA GLU A 21 2.11 6.52 -16.96
C GLU A 21 1.49 7.94 -16.90
N PRO A 22 2.21 8.96 -16.39
CA PRO A 22 3.64 8.99 -16.03
C PRO A 22 3.97 8.49 -14.61
N GLY A 23 3.00 7.94 -13.89
CA GLY A 23 3.16 7.46 -12.52
C GLY A 23 3.08 8.56 -11.45
N PRO A 24 3.65 8.31 -10.26
CA PRO A 24 3.64 9.26 -9.15
C PRO A 24 4.35 10.57 -9.49
N ARG A 25 3.85 11.68 -8.95
CA ARG A 25 4.52 12.99 -9.04
C ARG A 25 5.68 13.07 -8.04
N ASP A 26 6.64 13.95 -8.29
CA ASP A 26 7.83 14.11 -7.45
C ASP A 26 7.52 14.29 -5.96
N TYR A 27 6.48 15.07 -5.64
CA TYR A 27 6.08 15.29 -4.24
C TYR A 27 5.48 14.04 -3.60
N GLU A 28 4.88 13.15 -4.38
CA GLU A 28 4.35 11.87 -3.92
C GLU A 28 5.48 10.92 -3.64
N ILE A 29 6.44 10.78 -4.56
CA ILE A 29 7.67 10.00 -4.37
C ILE A 29 8.38 10.42 -3.09
N LYS A 30 8.56 11.74 -2.90
CA LYS A 30 9.15 12.29 -1.68
C LYS A 30 8.35 11.96 -0.43
N THR A 31 7.02 11.94 -0.52
CA THR A 31 6.14 11.59 0.59
C THR A 31 6.19 10.10 0.91
N ARG A 32 6.21 9.22 -0.09
CA ARG A 32 6.40 7.77 0.09
C ARG A 32 7.72 7.49 0.81
N LYS A 33 8.82 8.12 0.37
CA LYS A 33 10.13 7.98 1.01
C LYS A 33 10.13 8.41 2.47
N ARG A 34 9.49 9.55 2.79
CA ARG A 34 9.38 10.01 4.19
C ARG A 34 8.58 9.04 5.05
N LEU A 35 7.52 8.45 4.49
CA LEU A 35 6.71 7.46 5.18
C LEU A 35 7.48 6.16 5.41
N GLU A 36 8.24 5.71 4.40
CA GLU A 36 9.15 4.57 4.50
C GLU A 36 10.18 4.79 5.61
N GLU A 37 10.91 5.91 5.60
CA GLU A 37 11.88 6.29 6.63
C GLU A 37 11.26 6.30 8.04
N PHE A 38 10.06 6.86 8.17
CA PHE A 38 9.31 6.86 9.43
C PHE A 38 8.97 5.45 9.89
N THR A 39 8.42 4.61 9.02
CA THR A 39 8.03 3.24 9.37
C THR A 39 9.22 2.37 9.73
N GLN A 40 10.37 2.57 9.09
CA GLN A 40 11.63 1.92 9.45
C GLN A 40 12.11 2.34 10.84
N ALA A 41 12.09 3.64 11.15
CA ALA A 41 12.51 4.17 12.45
C ALA A 41 11.64 3.65 13.61
N GLU A 42 10.33 3.47 13.36
CA GLU A 42 9.37 3.01 14.37
C GLU A 42 9.15 1.48 14.36
N ASN A 43 9.87 0.74 13.52
CA ASN A 43 9.71 -0.71 13.32
C ASN A 43 8.24 -1.11 13.01
N ILE A 44 7.60 -0.35 12.12
CA ILE A 44 6.24 -0.59 11.62
C ILE A 44 6.35 -1.35 10.31
N LEU A 45 5.60 -2.46 10.16
CA LEU A 45 5.48 -3.11 8.86
C LEU A 45 4.73 -2.18 7.90
N TYR A 46 5.44 -1.75 6.86
CA TYR A 46 4.92 -0.89 5.82
C TYR A 46 4.72 -1.67 4.52
N LEU A 47 3.50 -1.61 3.99
CA LEU A 47 3.12 -2.22 2.71
C LEU A 47 2.84 -1.09 1.72
N ASP A 48 3.77 -0.84 0.80
CA ASP A 48 3.53 0.02 -0.36
C ASP A 48 2.91 -0.81 -1.49
N LEU A 49 1.64 -0.55 -1.80
CA LEU A 49 0.90 -1.32 -2.80
C LEU A 49 1.09 -0.79 -4.22
N LEU A 50 1.80 0.32 -4.42
CA LEU A 50 2.02 0.86 -5.77
C LEU A 50 2.70 -0.13 -6.72
N PRO A 51 3.83 -0.79 -6.37
CA PRO A 51 4.45 -1.77 -7.25
C PRO A 51 3.54 -2.97 -7.56
N ILE A 52 2.74 -3.39 -6.57
CA ILE A 52 1.81 -4.52 -6.72
C ILE A 52 0.71 -4.17 -7.71
N PHE A 53 0.08 -3.00 -7.54
CA PHE A 53 -1.01 -2.56 -8.41
C PHE A 53 -0.52 -2.32 -9.84
N LYS A 54 0.70 -1.77 -10.03
CA LYS A 54 1.32 -1.63 -11.37
C LYS A 54 1.65 -2.98 -12.04
N SER A 55 1.77 -4.06 -11.27
CA SER A 55 2.09 -5.39 -11.80
C SER A 55 0.87 -6.18 -12.30
N VAL A 56 -0.35 -5.71 -11.99
CA VAL A 56 -1.59 -6.32 -12.47
C VAL A 56 -1.77 -5.97 -13.95
N SER A 57 -2.28 -6.91 -14.75
CA SER A 57 -2.45 -6.72 -16.20
C SER A 57 -3.34 -5.53 -16.56
N GLU A 58 -4.38 -5.27 -15.76
CA GLU A 58 -5.32 -4.16 -15.92
C GLU A 58 -5.43 -3.37 -14.60
N PRO A 59 -4.46 -2.52 -14.24
CA PRO A 59 -4.42 -1.84 -12.94
C PRO A 59 -5.68 -1.00 -12.63
N ASP A 60 -6.31 -0.45 -13.67
CA ASP A 60 -7.52 0.36 -13.57
C ASP A 60 -8.73 -0.46 -13.06
N SER A 61 -8.76 -1.79 -13.25
CA SER A 61 -9.84 -2.66 -12.75
C SER A 61 -9.92 -2.70 -11.21
N LEU A 62 -8.81 -2.35 -10.54
CA LEU A 62 -8.71 -2.32 -9.09
C LEU A 62 -9.46 -1.13 -8.47
N TYR A 63 -10.02 -0.24 -9.28
CA TYR A 63 -10.64 1.01 -8.85
C TYR A 63 -12.10 1.12 -9.27
N ARG A 64 -12.89 1.86 -8.47
CA ARG A 64 -14.23 2.35 -8.84
C ARG A 64 -14.18 3.78 -9.36
N ASP A 65 -13.29 4.57 -8.79
CA ASP A 65 -13.01 5.95 -9.16
C ASP A 65 -11.52 6.26 -8.90
N HIS A 66 -11.14 7.53 -8.94
CA HIS A 66 -9.75 7.96 -8.84
C HIS A 66 -9.03 7.57 -7.53
N ILE A 67 -9.77 7.26 -6.45
CA ILE A 67 -9.19 6.97 -5.13
C ILE A 67 -9.80 5.73 -4.43
N HIS A 68 -11.03 5.35 -4.76
CA HIS A 68 -11.72 4.22 -4.13
C HIS A 68 -11.53 2.93 -4.92
N LEU A 69 -11.29 1.85 -4.18
CA LEU A 69 -11.04 0.54 -4.76
C LEU A 69 -12.31 -0.21 -5.13
N SER A 70 -12.18 -1.04 -6.16
CA SER A 70 -13.17 -2.05 -6.53
C SER A 70 -13.14 -3.23 -5.54
N PRO A 71 -14.14 -4.12 -5.57
CA PRO A 71 -14.07 -5.37 -4.81
C PRO A 71 -12.80 -6.18 -5.11
N GLU A 72 -12.35 -6.18 -6.37
CA GLU A 72 -11.10 -6.83 -6.78
C GLU A 72 -9.89 -6.15 -6.13
N GLY A 73 -9.80 -4.82 -6.16
CA GLY A 73 -8.76 -4.07 -5.46
C GLY A 73 -8.71 -4.35 -3.96
N ASN A 74 -9.88 -4.49 -3.31
CA ASN A 74 -9.97 -4.86 -1.90
C ASN A 74 -9.49 -6.29 -1.62
N LEU A 75 -9.69 -7.24 -2.55
CA LEU A 75 -9.18 -8.60 -2.41
C LEU A 75 -7.66 -8.62 -2.43
N VAL A 76 -7.02 -7.88 -3.36
CA VAL A 76 -5.55 -7.78 -3.43
C VAL A 76 -4.96 -7.28 -2.10
N ILE A 77 -5.55 -6.23 -1.50
CA ILE A 77 -5.11 -5.73 -0.20
C ILE A 77 -5.31 -6.78 0.88
N SER A 78 -6.50 -7.37 0.92
CA SER A 78 -6.89 -8.31 1.97
C SER A 78 -5.94 -9.52 2.00
N GLU A 79 -5.62 -10.07 0.83
CA GLU A 79 -4.66 -11.17 0.71
C GLU A 79 -3.25 -10.78 1.16
N LEU A 80 -2.79 -9.58 0.80
CA LEU A 80 -1.47 -9.10 1.21
C LEU A 80 -1.39 -8.93 2.73
N ILE A 81 -2.38 -8.28 3.34
CA ILE A 81 -2.45 -8.11 4.80
C ILE A 81 -2.53 -9.48 5.49
N SER A 82 -3.36 -10.40 4.99
CA SER A 82 -3.47 -11.75 5.56
C SER A 82 -2.13 -12.49 5.51
N LYS A 83 -1.41 -12.46 4.38
CA LYS A 83 -0.06 -13.05 4.25
C LYS A 83 0.91 -12.44 5.25
N SER A 84 0.94 -11.11 5.34
CA SER A 84 1.80 -10.39 6.29
C SER A 84 1.51 -10.71 7.76
N ILE A 85 0.26 -11.02 8.11
CA ILE A 85 -0.10 -11.45 9.48
C ILE A 85 0.41 -12.87 9.74
N ILE A 86 0.26 -13.78 8.77
CA ILE A 86 0.69 -15.18 8.90
C ILE A 86 2.21 -15.27 8.99
N GLU A 87 2.95 -14.55 8.16
CA GLU A 87 4.43 -14.55 8.14
C GLU A 87 5.07 -13.93 9.39
N GLN A 88 4.30 -13.16 10.17
CA GLN A 88 4.75 -12.57 11.43
C GLN A 88 4.48 -13.45 12.66
N ASN A 89 3.88 -14.63 12.49
CA ASN A 89 3.65 -15.61 13.55
C ASN A 89 4.66 -16.75 13.47
#